data_AF-A0A2M8PLN9-F1
#
_entry.id   AF-A0A2M8PLN9-F1
#
_cell.length_a   1.000
_cell.length_b   1.000
_cell.length_c   1.000
_cell.angle_alpha   90.00
_cell.angle_beta   90.00
_cell.angle_gamma   90.00
#
_symmetry.space_group_name_H-M   'P 1'
#
loop_
_entity.id
_entity.type
_entity.pdbx_description
1 polymer ?
#
loop_
_entity_poly.entity_id
_entity_poly.type
_entity_poly.pdbx_seq_one_letter_code
_entity_poly.pdbx_strand_id
1 'polypeptide(L)'
;NYLDLRSIAAKRSVAQNSLNAIIALKARGEPGVTSYMYRLMEDMGVKRSEIDDLLGENPSYFAQMEVLTKYIYQNPDFYADLYDKPANVERKGAVLQAIALMQDRDTFDSLLRSEASLATLLETLLQKEHRRVAAKLKDIDTDGAQFNNGAGGASP
;
A
#
# COMPACT_ATOMS: atom_id res chain seq x y z
N ASN A 1 -21.03 9.92 24.15
CA ASN A 1 -21.01 9.15 22.89
C ASN A 1 -19.59 8.63 22.65
N TYR A 2 -19.27 7.46 23.20
CA TYR A 2 -17.92 6.89 23.26
C TYR A 2 -17.59 5.98 22.06
N LEU A 3 -18.61 5.32 21.52
CA LEU A 3 -18.50 4.41 20.37
C LEU A 3 -18.18 5.16 19.07
N ASP A 4 -18.82 6.30 18.83
CA ASP A 4 -18.51 7.13 17.65
C ASP A 4 -17.06 7.61 17.66
N LEU A 5 -16.54 8.01 18.82
CA LEU A 5 -15.18 8.53 18.97
C LEU A 5 -14.13 7.44 18.70
N ARG A 6 -14.38 6.20 19.16
CA ARG A 6 -13.57 5.02 18.81
C ARG A 6 -13.63 4.70 17.33
N SER A 7 -14.80 4.80 16.70
CA SER A 7 -14.96 4.52 15.26
C SER A 7 -14.18 5.51 14.38
N ILE A 8 -14.17 6.79 14.76
CA ILE A 8 -13.42 7.84 14.07
C ILE A 8 -11.91 7.64 14.26
N ALA A 9 -11.49 7.32 15.50
CA ALA A 9 -10.09 7.03 15.79
C ALA A 9 -9.57 5.82 15.00
N ALA A 10 -10.38 4.75 14.88
CA ALA A 10 -10.03 3.57 14.08
C ALA A 10 -9.85 3.90 12.59
N LYS A 11 -10.80 4.63 11.99
CA LYS A 11 -10.71 5.06 10.58
C LYS A 11 -9.48 5.93 10.31
N ARG A 12 -9.20 6.86 11.24
CA ARG A 12 -7.99 7.69 11.18
C ARG A 12 -6.71 6.86 11.30
N SER A 13 -6.71 5.86 12.17
CA SER A 13 -5.55 4.98 12.37
C SER A 13 -5.18 4.22 11.10
N VAL A 14 -6.18 3.69 10.36
CA VAL A 14 -5.95 3.01 9.06
C VAL A 14 -5.34 3.97 8.04
N ALA A 15 -5.89 5.19 7.92
CA ALA A 15 -5.38 6.20 7.00
C ALA A 15 -3.94 6.65 7.35
N GLN A 16 -3.68 6.89 8.64
CA GLN A 16 -2.35 7.28 9.12
C GLN A 16 -1.31 6.17 8.92
N ASN A 17 -1.67 4.91 9.18
CA ASN A 17 -0.76 3.79 8.97
C ASN A 17 -0.39 3.66 7.49
N SER A 18 -1.38 3.72 6.59
CA SER A 18 -1.15 3.67 5.14
C SER A 18 -0.25 4.80 4.65
N LEU A 19 -0.49 6.03 5.11
CA LEU A 19 0.33 7.19 4.75
C LEU A 19 1.77 7.06 5.29
N ASN A 20 1.93 6.68 6.55
CA ASN A 20 3.24 6.50 7.17
C ASN A 20 4.05 5.42 6.45
N ALA A 21 3.40 4.33 6.00
CA ALA A 21 4.06 3.29 5.21
C ALA A 21 4.59 3.84 3.88
N ILE A 22 3.81 4.63 3.14
CA ILE A 22 4.25 5.23 1.86
C ILE A 22 5.41 6.21 2.09
N ILE A 23 5.31 7.03 3.14
CA ILE A 23 6.38 7.97 3.51
C ILE A 23 7.64 7.21 3.87
N ALA A 24 7.54 6.12 4.64
CA ALA A 24 8.69 5.29 5.01
C ALA A 24 9.39 4.69 3.78
N LEU A 25 8.64 4.25 2.76
CA LEU A 25 9.22 3.73 1.52
C LEU A 25 9.95 4.82 0.69
N LYS A 26 9.52 6.07 0.79
CA LYS A 26 10.17 7.22 0.14
C LYS A 26 11.27 7.85 0.99
N ALA A 27 11.28 7.57 2.29
CA ALA A 27 12.27 8.08 3.21
C ALA A 27 13.64 7.47 2.91
N ARG A 28 14.65 8.11 3.49
CA ARG A 28 16.04 7.68 3.39
C ARG A 28 16.18 6.23 3.89
N GLY A 29 16.80 5.37 3.08
CA GLY A 29 17.03 3.96 3.42
C GLY A 29 18.09 3.77 4.49
N GLU A 30 18.22 2.53 4.96
CA GLU A 30 19.25 2.16 5.94
C GLU A 30 20.64 2.10 5.27
N PRO A 31 21.70 2.69 5.88
CA PRO A 31 23.05 2.73 5.31
C PRO A 31 23.65 1.35 4.97
N GLY A 32 23.20 0.29 5.64
CA GLY A 32 23.70 -1.07 5.43
C GLY A 32 23.31 -1.69 4.09
N VAL A 33 22.17 -1.27 3.51
CA VAL A 33 21.61 -1.86 2.29
C VAL A 33 22.46 -1.56 1.05
N THR A 34 23.11 -0.40 1.03
CA THR A 34 23.94 0.05 -0.11
C THR A 34 25.06 -0.95 -0.40
N SER A 35 25.68 -1.53 0.64
CA SER A 35 26.76 -2.53 0.49
C SER A 35 26.34 -3.80 -0.26
N TYR A 36 25.12 -4.28 -0.03
CA TYR A 36 24.56 -5.43 -0.72
C TYR A 36 24.17 -5.07 -2.15
N MET A 37 23.64 -3.86 -2.35
CA MET A 37 23.30 -3.36 -3.68
C MET A 37 24.52 -3.23 -4.59
N TYR A 38 25.64 -2.73 -4.07
CA TYR A 38 26.89 -2.66 -4.83
C TYR A 38 27.32 -4.03 -5.34
N ARG A 39 27.24 -5.07 -4.49
CA ARG A 39 27.61 -6.44 -4.89
C ARG A 39 26.68 -7.01 -5.96
N LEU A 40 25.36 -6.84 -5.78
CA LEU A 40 24.37 -7.31 -6.76
C LEU A 40 24.54 -6.64 -8.13
N MET A 41 24.85 -5.35 -8.13
CA MET A 41 25.04 -4.59 -9.38
C MET A 41 26.38 -4.91 -10.05
N GLU A 42 27.44 -5.13 -9.25
CA GLU A 42 28.74 -5.62 -9.73
C GLU A 42 28.59 -7.00 -10.38
N ASP A 43 27.86 -7.93 -9.74
CA ASP A 43 27.53 -9.25 -10.30
C ASP A 43 26.69 -9.19 -11.59
N MET A 44 25.99 -8.08 -11.82
CA MET A 44 25.17 -7.87 -13.01
C MET A 44 25.84 -7.03 -14.10
N GLY A 45 27.10 -6.62 -13.91
CA GLY A 45 27.93 -5.96 -14.92
C GLY A 45 27.95 -4.43 -14.83
N VAL A 46 27.46 -3.84 -13.73
CA VAL A 46 27.48 -2.38 -13.52
C VAL A 46 28.75 -1.96 -12.78
N LYS A 47 29.46 -0.93 -13.27
CA LYS A 47 30.67 -0.40 -12.62
C LYS A 47 30.32 0.41 -11.38
N ARG A 48 31.11 0.26 -10.30
CA ARG A 48 30.88 0.95 -9.02
C ARG A 48 30.71 2.47 -9.11
N SER A 49 31.44 3.14 -10.01
CA SER A 49 31.31 4.59 -10.21
C SER A 49 29.92 5.01 -10.69
N GLU A 50 29.29 4.20 -11.54
CA GLU A 50 27.96 4.46 -12.08
C GLU A 50 26.87 4.19 -11.03
N ILE A 51 27.16 3.30 -10.07
CA ILE A 51 26.28 2.98 -8.95
C ILE A 51 26.23 4.14 -7.95
N ASP A 52 27.37 4.80 -7.68
CA ASP A 52 27.43 5.94 -6.76
C ASP A 52 26.61 7.14 -7.28
N ASP A 53 26.67 7.39 -8.60
CA ASP A 53 25.87 8.40 -9.26
C ASP A 53 24.35 8.07 -9.23
N LEU A 54 24.00 6.78 -9.26
CA LEU A 54 22.61 6.30 -9.29
C LEU A 54 21.95 6.19 -7.91
N LEU A 55 22.67 5.73 -6.89
CA LEU A 55 22.12 5.43 -5.56
C LEU A 55 22.34 6.55 -4.53
N GLY A 56 23.43 7.31 -4.65
CA GLY A 56 23.86 8.26 -3.61
C GLY A 56 24.14 7.57 -2.25
N GLU A 57 24.36 8.37 -1.20
CA GLU A 57 24.75 7.81 0.11
C GLU A 57 23.68 6.97 0.81
N ASN A 58 22.39 7.25 0.58
CA ASN A 58 21.29 6.56 1.26
C ASN A 58 20.03 6.51 0.38
N PRO A 59 19.97 5.58 -0.59
CA PRO A 59 18.86 5.47 -1.52
C PRO A 59 17.57 5.11 -0.78
N SER A 60 16.46 5.74 -1.15
CA SER A 60 15.13 5.31 -0.71
C SER A 60 14.80 3.92 -1.25
N TYR A 61 13.84 3.21 -0.65
CA TYR A 61 13.40 1.91 -1.14
C TYR A 61 12.96 1.96 -2.61
N PHE A 62 12.28 3.04 -3.03
CA PHE A 62 11.91 3.24 -4.42
C PHE A 62 13.11 3.39 -5.35
N ALA A 63 14.15 4.10 -4.93
CA ALA A 63 15.38 4.23 -5.73
C ALA A 63 16.10 2.86 -5.85
N GLN A 64 16.13 2.08 -4.78
CA GLN A 64 16.69 0.72 -4.79
C GLN A 64 15.94 -0.18 -5.78
N MET A 65 14.61 -0.16 -5.75
CA MET A 65 13.78 -0.94 -6.68
C MET A 65 13.88 -0.46 -8.12
N GLU A 66 13.95 0.85 -8.36
CA GLU A 66 14.14 1.37 -9.72
C GLU A 66 15.47 0.88 -10.32
N VAL A 67 16.54 0.89 -9.52
CA VAL A 67 17.82 0.36 -9.95
C VAL A 67 17.75 -1.14 -10.26
N LEU A 68 17.15 -1.93 -9.36
CA LEU A 68 17.00 -3.37 -9.51
C LEU A 68 16.14 -3.81 -10.69
N THR A 69 15.07 -3.07 -10.98
CA THR A 69 14.05 -3.50 -11.95
C THR A 69 14.19 -2.87 -13.32
N LYS A 70 14.96 -1.78 -13.46
CA LYS A 70 15.06 -1.01 -14.71
C LYS A 70 16.50 -0.83 -15.17
N TYR A 71 17.37 -0.30 -14.32
CA TYR A 71 18.73 0.07 -14.73
C TYR A 71 19.59 -1.13 -15.12
N ILE A 72 19.48 -2.25 -14.39
CA ILE A 72 20.19 -3.48 -14.72
C ILE A 72 19.92 -3.95 -16.15
N TYR A 73 18.65 -3.90 -16.59
CA TYR A 73 18.27 -4.37 -17.93
C TYR A 73 18.67 -3.43 -19.06
N GLN A 74 19.04 -2.19 -18.74
CA GLN A 74 19.49 -1.20 -19.71
C GLN A 74 21.00 -1.29 -19.96
N ASN A 75 21.76 -1.95 -19.09
CA ASN A 75 23.20 -2.08 -19.25
C ASN A 75 23.55 -3.15 -20.32
N PRO A 76 24.35 -2.83 -21.35
CA PRO A 76 24.78 -3.81 -22.36
C PRO A 76 25.67 -4.93 -21.79
N ASP A 77 26.46 -4.65 -20.75
CA ASP A 77 27.36 -5.62 -20.11
C ASP A 77 26.56 -6.76 -19.45
N PHE A 78 25.34 -6.47 -18.99
CA PHE A 78 24.43 -7.48 -18.47
C PHE A 78 24.23 -8.61 -19.49
N TYR A 79 23.90 -8.27 -20.74
CA TYR A 79 23.66 -9.25 -21.81
C TYR A 79 24.93 -9.92 -22.29
N ALA A 80 26.07 -9.22 -22.30
CA ALA A 80 27.36 -9.81 -22.69
C ALA A 80 27.74 -10.98 -21.76
N ASP A 81 27.57 -10.79 -20.44
CA ASP A 81 27.83 -11.82 -19.44
C ASP A 81 26.91 -13.05 -19.54
N LEU A 82 25.69 -12.88 -20.05
CA LEU A 82 24.74 -13.99 -20.25
C LEU A 82 25.25 -14.96 -21.33
N TYR A 83 26.04 -14.49 -22.29
CA TYR A 83 26.62 -15.31 -23.35
C TYR A 83 27.93 -16.00 -22.95
N ASP A 84 28.61 -15.55 -21.89
CA ASP A 84 29.97 -16.01 -21.57
C ASP A 84 29.99 -17.38 -20.87
N LYS A 85 29.21 -17.57 -19.79
CA LYS A 85 29.23 -18.82 -19.00
C LYS A 85 27.84 -19.26 -18.54
N PRO A 86 27.48 -20.56 -18.67
CA PRO A 86 26.17 -21.06 -18.23
C PRO A 86 25.92 -20.85 -16.72
N ALA A 87 26.97 -20.91 -15.90
CA ALA A 87 26.87 -20.63 -14.45
C ALA A 87 26.48 -19.16 -14.12
N ASN A 88 26.70 -18.21 -15.03
CA ASN A 88 26.25 -16.83 -14.85
C ASN A 88 24.75 -16.71 -15.14
N VAL A 89 24.24 -17.46 -16.10
CA VAL A 89 22.82 -17.49 -16.45
C VAL A 89 21.98 -18.01 -15.28
N GLU A 90 22.42 -19.08 -14.61
CA GLU A 90 21.71 -19.62 -13.43
C GLU A 90 21.70 -18.62 -12.26
N ARG A 91 22.83 -17.96 -11.97
CA ARG A 91 22.93 -16.95 -10.90
C ARG A 91 22.08 -15.73 -11.18
N LYS A 92 22.18 -15.16 -12.39
CA LYS A 92 21.35 -14.04 -12.81
C LYS A 92 19.87 -14.44 -12.81
N GLY A 93 19.53 -15.64 -13.26
CA GLY A 93 18.16 -16.19 -13.19
C GLY A 93 17.60 -16.23 -11.77
N ALA A 94 18.38 -16.71 -10.80
CA ALA A 94 17.97 -16.71 -9.39
C ALA A 94 17.78 -15.29 -8.82
N VAL A 95 18.67 -14.35 -9.18
CA VAL A 95 18.55 -12.94 -8.79
C VAL A 95 17.29 -12.30 -9.38
N LEU A 96 17.00 -12.55 -10.67
CA LEU A 96 15.80 -12.04 -11.32
C LEU A 96 14.51 -12.58 -10.69
N GLN A 97 14.49 -13.87 -10.33
CA GLN A 97 13.36 -14.46 -9.61
C GLN A 97 13.18 -13.83 -8.23
N ALA A 98 14.27 -13.55 -7.51
CA ALA A 98 14.21 -12.88 -6.23
C ALA A 98 13.65 -11.45 -6.36
N ILE A 99 14.08 -10.69 -7.37
CA ILE A 99 13.57 -9.34 -7.65
C ILE A 99 12.09 -9.39 -8.02
N ALA A 100 11.67 -10.34 -8.86
CA ALA A 100 10.26 -10.53 -9.21
C ALA A 100 9.40 -10.83 -7.97
N LEU A 101 9.88 -11.71 -7.09
CA LEU A 101 9.17 -12.03 -5.84
C LEU A 101 9.05 -10.81 -4.90
N MET A 102 10.09 -9.96 -4.84
CA MET A 102 10.02 -8.70 -4.10
C MET A 102 8.97 -7.76 -4.69
N GLN A 103 8.95 -7.59 -6.00
CA GLN A 103 7.98 -6.74 -6.70
C GLN A 103 6.53 -7.25 -6.54
N ASP A 104 6.32 -8.56 -6.60
CA ASP A 104 5.02 -9.18 -6.34
C ASP A 104 4.55 -8.92 -4.92
N ARG A 105 5.47 -9.02 -3.95
CA ARG A 105 5.17 -8.73 -2.55
C ARG A 105 4.78 -7.26 -2.34
N ASP A 106 5.50 -6.33 -2.96
CA ASP A 106 5.18 -4.91 -2.89
C ASP A 106 3.83 -4.56 -3.53
N THR A 107 3.51 -5.25 -4.63
CA THR A 107 2.22 -5.13 -5.29
C THR A 107 1.11 -5.65 -4.39
N PHE A 108 1.31 -6.81 -3.76
CA PHE A 108 0.37 -7.37 -2.79
C PHE A 108 0.14 -6.43 -1.60
N ASP A 109 1.20 -5.91 -0.98
CA ASP A 109 1.08 -4.99 0.15
C ASP A 109 0.40 -3.66 -0.27
N SER A 110 0.60 -3.22 -1.51
CA SER A 110 -0.10 -2.05 -2.08
C SER A 110 -1.59 -2.31 -2.30
N LEU A 111 -1.96 -3.50 -2.81
CA LEU A 111 -3.35 -3.92 -2.97
C LEU A 111 -4.05 -4.01 -1.62
N LEU A 112 -3.40 -4.60 -0.61
CA LEU A 112 -3.95 -4.71 0.74
C LEU A 112 -4.23 -3.33 1.36
N ARG A 113 -3.31 -2.36 1.18
CA ARG A 113 -3.52 -0.97 1.60
C ARG A 113 -4.70 -0.32 0.86
N SER A 114 -4.81 -0.56 -0.45
CA SER A 114 -5.92 -0.06 -1.26
C SER A 114 -7.26 -0.64 -0.78
N GLU A 115 -7.33 -1.95 -0.57
CA GLU A 115 -8.50 -2.65 -0.05
C GLU A 115 -8.92 -2.11 1.33
N ALA A 116 -7.98 -1.94 2.25
CA ALA A 116 -8.26 -1.36 3.56
C ALA A 116 -8.84 0.06 3.43
N SER A 117 -8.29 0.89 2.54
CA SER A 117 -8.81 2.25 2.31
C SER A 117 -10.23 2.24 1.72
N LEU A 118 -10.49 1.36 0.74
CA LEU A 118 -11.81 1.20 0.13
C LEU A 118 -12.84 0.68 1.12
N ALA A 119 -12.48 -0.29 1.97
CA ALA A 119 -13.34 -0.80 3.02
C ALA A 119 -13.71 0.29 4.03
N THR A 120 -12.76 1.14 4.44
CA THR A 120 -13.06 2.27 5.32
C THR A 120 -13.97 3.31 4.67
N LEU A 121 -13.80 3.56 3.37
CA LEU A 121 -14.65 4.47 2.61
C LEU A 121 -16.07 3.91 2.48
N LEU A 122 -16.20 2.64 2.10
CA LEU A 122 -17.49 1.94 2.05
C LEU A 122 -18.21 2.01 3.40
N GLU A 123 -17.51 1.74 4.50
CA GLU A 123 -18.06 1.81 5.85
C GLU A 123 -18.54 3.24 6.20
N THR A 124 -17.82 4.29 5.80
CA THR A 124 -18.29 5.67 6.00
C THR A 124 -19.55 6.01 5.22
N LEU A 125 -19.68 5.51 3.98
CA LEU A 125 -20.87 5.69 3.16
C LEU A 125 -22.06 4.90 3.73
N LEU A 126 -21.84 3.65 4.13
CA LEU A 126 -22.88 2.78 4.71
C LEU A 126 -23.39 3.34 6.03
N GLN A 127 -22.52 3.87 6.89
CA GLN A 127 -22.93 4.55 8.12
C GLN A 127 -23.82 5.77 7.85
N LYS A 128 -23.52 6.55 6.81
CA LYS A 128 -24.34 7.71 6.42
C LYS A 128 -25.74 7.27 5.97
N GLU A 129 -25.83 6.22 5.16
CA GLU A 129 -27.11 5.66 4.73
C GLU A 129 -27.89 5.03 5.88
N HIS A 130 -27.24 4.30 6.78
CA HIS A 130 -27.87 3.72 7.96
C HIS A 130 -28.49 4.81 8.85
N ARG A 131 -27.76 5.91 9.10
CA ARG A 131 -28.28 7.06 9.84
C ARG A 131 -29.50 7.69 9.14
N ARG A 132 -29.48 7.78 7.80
CA ARG A 132 -30.62 8.30 7.01
C ARG A 132 -31.86 7.42 7.15
N VAL A 133 -31.71 6.11 7.01
CA VAL A 133 -32.82 5.15 7.13
C VAL A 133 -33.35 5.10 8.56
N ALA A 134 -32.48 5.07 9.56
CA ALA A 134 -32.88 5.10 10.97
C ALA A 134 -33.67 6.37 11.33
N ALA A 135 -33.28 7.53 10.78
CA ALA A 135 -34.03 8.77 10.95
C ALA A 135 -35.44 8.68 10.34
N LYS A 136 -35.57 8.14 9.12
CA LYS A 136 -36.88 7.91 8.47
C LYS A 136 -37.76 6.93 9.23
N LEU A 137 -37.20 5.84 9.75
CA LEU A 137 -37.96 4.87 10.55
C LEU A 137 -38.51 5.50 11.82
N LYS A 138 -37.70 6.33 12.49
CA LYS A 138 -38.12 7.05 13.70
C LYS A 138 -39.27 8.02 13.41
N ASP A 139 -39.21 8.71 12.27
CA ASP A 139 -40.26 9.65 11.81
C ASP A 139 -41.60 8.92 11.60
N ILE A 140 -41.56 7.76 10.92
CA ILE A 140 -42.73 6.91 10.68
C ILE A 140 -43.31 6.34 11.98
N ASP A 141 -42.47 5.93 12.93
CA ASP A 141 -42.90 5.43 14.24
C ASP A 141 -43.57 6.52 15.07
N THR A 142 -43.03 7.76 15.03
CA THR A 142 -43.66 8.90 15.69
C THR A 142 -45.00 9.30 15.05
N ASP A 143 -45.14 9.20 13.73
CA ASP A 143 -46.41 9.43 13.05
C ASP A 143 -47.44 8.36 13.44
N GLY A 144 -47.05 7.08 13.45
CA GLY A 144 -47.91 5.96 13.90
C GLY A 144 -48.42 6.11 15.35
N ALA A 145 -47.57 6.63 16.24
CA ALA A 145 -47.94 6.91 17.63
C ALA A 145 -48.94 8.07 17.78
N GLN A 146 -48.94 9.05 16.87
CA GLN A 146 -49.94 10.12 16.86
C GLN A 146 -51.29 9.65 16.32
N PHE A 147 -51.32 8.75 15.34
CA PHE A 147 -52.57 8.15 14.85
C PHE A 147 -53.28 7.30 15.92
N ASN A 148 -52.54 6.60 16.79
CA ASN A 148 -53.14 5.78 17.84
C ASN A 148 -53.70 6.60 19.02
N ASN A 149 -53.10 7.75 19.32
CA ASN A 149 -53.60 8.67 20.36
C ASN A 149 -54.79 9.54 19.87
N GLY A 150 -55.02 9.65 18.56
CA GLY A 150 -56.19 10.34 17.98
C GLY A 150 -57.47 9.49 17.92
N ALA A 151 -57.38 8.16 18.09
CA ALA A 151 -58.52 7.24 17.97
C ALA A 151 -59.24 6.95 19.32
N GLY A 152 -58.70 7.39 20.45
CA GLY A 152 -59.26 7.17 21.79
C GLY A 152 -60.22 8.25 22.30
N GLY A 153 -60.53 9.27 21.50
CA GLY A 153 -61.28 10.46 21.91
C GLY A 153 -62.57 10.71 21.12
N ALA A 154 -63.39 9.68 20.91
CA ALA A 154 -64.76 9.89 20.41
C ALA A 154 -65.68 8.73 20.85
N SER A 155 -66.36 8.91 21.98
CA SER A 155 -67.62 8.24 22.35
C SER A 155 -68.26 9.00 23.54
N PRO A 156 -69.60 9.01 23.62
CA PRO A 156 -70.44 10.19 23.88
C PRO A 156 -70.45 10.75 25.30
#